data_AF-A0A450X585-F1
#
_entry.id   AF-A0A450X585-F1
#
_cell.length_a   1.000
_cell.length_b   1.000
_cell.length_c   1.000
_cell.angle_alpha   90.00
_cell.angle_beta   90.00
_cell.angle_gamma   90.00
#
_symmetry.space_group_name_H-M   'P 1'
#
loop_
_entity.id
_entity.type
_entity.pdbx_description
1 polymer ?
#
loop_
_entity_poly.entity_id
_entity_poly.type
_entity_poly.pdbx_seq_one_letter_code
_entity_poly.pdbx_strand_id
1 'polypeptide(L)'
;MSKRTVASVGYDIPDVDVEDISIESKASLLDYDVVIFDPSIYDFYGYSYKDYRGKPCLDDHNSFSLKENMEHWKREILDSIKAGKNVFFMLNNEQEVYVATGKKSYSGTGRNRKTTRHVTSTSNYRMLPGEIKATNVVGSNMVLVGKDNVLAPYWSALGKISEFRVLLEGDGVIKPIVQTKTGDKIVGAHLRYKNADGNLLLLPYIDFEREARRLG
;
A
#
# COMPACT_ATOMS: atom_id res chain seq x y z
N MET A 1 -6.52 -6.71 31.04
CA MET A 1 -5.78 -6.46 29.79
C MET A 1 -6.20 -5.09 29.29
N SER A 2 -5.26 -4.20 28.95
CA SER A 2 -5.59 -2.90 28.33
C SER A 2 -6.25 -3.14 26.97
N LYS A 3 -7.20 -2.27 26.59
CA LYS A 3 -7.77 -2.24 25.23
C LYS A 3 -6.61 -1.95 24.27
N ARG A 4 -6.42 -2.80 23.25
CA ARG A 4 -5.44 -2.53 22.18
C ARG A 4 -5.93 -1.36 21.34
N THR A 5 -5.04 -0.45 20.98
CA THR A 5 -5.35 0.66 20.07
C THR A 5 -5.19 0.21 18.62
N VAL A 6 -6.16 0.56 17.77
CA VAL A 6 -6.20 0.16 16.36
C VAL A 6 -6.47 1.39 15.50
N ALA A 7 -5.70 1.54 14.42
CA ALA A 7 -5.93 2.55 13.39
C ALA A 7 -6.00 1.94 11.99
N SER A 8 -6.75 2.58 11.10
CA SER A 8 -6.74 2.33 9.67
C SER A 8 -6.17 3.56 8.95
N VAL A 9 -5.27 3.34 8.00
CA VAL A 9 -4.70 4.41 7.16
C VAL A 9 -5.16 4.22 5.73
N GLY A 10 -5.88 5.21 5.21
CA GLY A 10 -6.39 5.20 3.83
C GLY A 10 -7.35 4.05 3.52
N TYR A 11 -7.94 3.43 4.55
CA TYR A 11 -8.75 2.23 4.42
C TYR A 11 -9.99 2.32 5.31
N ASP A 12 -11.16 2.32 4.66
CA ASP A 12 -12.44 2.36 5.36
C ASP A 12 -12.86 0.95 5.79
N ILE A 13 -13.13 0.79 7.08
CA ILE A 13 -13.61 -0.45 7.68
C ILE A 13 -14.96 -0.16 8.31
N PRO A 14 -16.07 -0.63 7.70
CA PRO A 14 -17.40 -0.29 8.17
C PRO A 14 -17.68 -0.90 9.54
N ASP A 15 -18.43 -0.17 10.36
CA ASP A 15 -19.01 -0.62 11.63
C ASP A 15 -17.99 -1.11 12.68
N VAL A 16 -16.77 -0.57 12.68
CA VAL A 16 -15.74 -0.86 13.71
C VAL A 16 -15.21 0.43 14.34
N ASP A 17 -15.02 0.40 15.66
CA ASP A 17 -14.34 1.43 16.45
C ASP A 17 -12.82 1.37 16.20
N VAL A 18 -12.39 1.92 15.06
CA VAL A 18 -10.99 2.08 14.61
C VAL A 18 -10.76 3.55 14.31
N GLU A 19 -9.58 4.07 14.67
CA GLU A 19 -9.21 5.43 14.30
C GLU A 19 -8.89 5.49 12.79
N ASP A 20 -9.68 6.28 12.05
CA ASP A 20 -9.48 6.50 10.63
C ASP A 20 -8.46 7.63 10.39
N ILE A 21 -7.40 7.30 9.67
CA ILE A 21 -6.27 8.19 9.38
C ILE A 21 -6.17 8.36 7.87
N SER A 22 -6.24 9.60 7.40
CA SER A 22 -5.97 9.91 6.00
C SER A 22 -4.55 9.53 5.58
N ILE A 23 -4.40 8.97 4.37
CA ILE A 23 -3.10 8.70 3.73
C ILE A 23 -2.29 9.98 3.45
N GLU A 24 -2.92 11.15 3.51
CA GLU A 24 -2.25 12.45 3.37
C GLU A 24 -1.75 13.03 4.72
N SER A 25 -2.08 12.37 5.84
CA SER A 25 -1.73 12.83 7.18
C SER A 25 -0.25 12.59 7.52
N LYS A 26 0.18 13.18 8.65
CA LYS A 26 1.51 12.97 9.25
C LYS A 26 1.44 12.28 10.62
N ALA A 27 0.37 11.53 10.89
CA ALA A 27 0.16 10.84 12.15
C ALA A 27 1.26 9.80 12.42
N SER A 28 1.62 9.61 13.70
CA SER A 28 2.56 8.56 14.05
C SER A 28 1.86 7.22 14.21
N LEU A 29 2.43 6.16 13.63
CA LEU A 29 1.91 4.82 13.79
C LEU A 29 2.31 4.18 15.13
N LEU A 30 3.22 4.82 15.89
CA LEU A 30 3.68 4.34 17.20
C LEU A 30 2.60 4.39 18.29
N ASP A 31 1.58 5.24 18.11
CA ASP A 31 0.46 5.41 19.05
C ASP A 31 -0.50 4.19 19.05
N TYR A 32 -0.38 3.32 18.04
CA TYR A 32 -1.28 2.18 17.83
C TYR A 32 -0.59 0.85 18.08
N ASP A 33 -1.33 -0.14 18.58
CA ASP A 33 -0.85 -1.53 18.71
C ASP A 33 -0.99 -2.30 17.39
N VAL A 34 -2.01 -1.95 16.62
CA VAL A 34 -2.35 -2.54 15.32
C VAL A 34 -2.67 -1.44 14.33
N VAL A 35 -2.09 -1.53 13.13
CA VAL A 35 -2.37 -0.63 12.01
C VAL A 35 -2.83 -1.45 10.82
N ILE A 36 -3.90 -1.02 10.16
CA ILE A 36 -4.34 -1.53 8.87
C ILE A 36 -4.05 -0.43 7.84
N PHE A 37 -3.32 -0.76 6.78
CA PHE A 37 -2.76 0.23 5.86
C PHE A 37 -3.12 -0.14 4.43
N ASP A 38 -3.89 0.72 3.75
CA ASP A 38 -4.07 0.65 2.29
C ASP A 38 -3.14 1.68 1.63
N PRO A 39 -2.20 1.25 0.78
CA PRO A 39 -1.30 2.16 0.08
C PRO A 39 -1.97 2.89 -1.08
N SER A 40 -3.29 3.01 -1.16
CA SER A 40 -3.92 3.75 -2.25
C SER A 40 -3.39 5.20 -2.29
N ILE A 41 -2.87 5.61 -3.45
CA ILE A 41 -2.42 6.99 -3.70
C ILE A 41 -3.41 7.77 -4.55
N TYR A 42 -4.64 7.26 -4.70
CA TYR A 42 -5.66 7.90 -5.51
C TYR A 42 -5.99 9.31 -5.02
N ASP A 43 -6.01 9.53 -3.71
CA ASP A 43 -6.34 10.82 -3.09
C ASP A 43 -5.41 11.97 -3.53
N PHE A 44 -4.17 11.65 -3.92
CA PHE A 44 -3.19 12.63 -4.39
C PHE A 44 -3.44 13.15 -5.81
N TYR A 45 -4.29 12.50 -6.61
CA TYR A 45 -4.50 12.91 -8.01
C TYR A 45 -5.95 12.82 -8.49
N GLY A 46 -6.79 12.04 -7.83
CA GLY A 46 -8.22 11.90 -8.08
C GLY A 46 -8.55 11.70 -9.56
N TYR A 47 -9.60 12.39 -10.02
CA TYR A 47 -10.01 12.40 -11.43
C TYR A 47 -9.31 13.49 -12.27
N SER A 48 -8.53 14.38 -11.65
CA SER A 48 -7.97 15.56 -12.31
C SER A 48 -6.45 15.47 -12.40
N TYR A 49 -5.97 14.73 -13.41
CA TYR A 49 -4.55 14.61 -13.72
C TYR A 49 -4.30 14.73 -15.23
N LYS A 50 -3.05 15.02 -15.59
CA LYS A 50 -2.61 14.94 -17.00
C LYS A 50 -2.08 13.54 -17.27
N ASP A 51 -2.28 13.03 -18.48
CA ASP A 51 -1.63 11.78 -18.90
C ASP A 51 -0.17 12.03 -19.30
N TYR A 52 0.72 11.11 -18.91
CA TYR A 52 2.01 10.94 -19.53
C TYR A 52 2.29 9.44 -19.72
N ARG A 53 2.35 9.00 -20.98
CA ARG A 53 2.59 7.59 -21.35
C ARG A 53 1.54 6.63 -20.77
N GLY A 54 0.27 7.04 -20.77
CA GLY A 54 -0.84 6.19 -20.32
C GLY A 54 -0.95 6.08 -18.79
N LYS A 55 -0.28 6.96 -18.04
CA LYS A 55 -0.28 6.99 -16.57
C LYS A 55 -0.51 8.40 -16.04
N PRO A 56 -1.09 8.55 -14.83
CA PRO A 56 -1.25 9.85 -14.21
C PRO A 56 0.08 10.59 -14.08
N CYS A 57 0.10 11.85 -14.47
CA CYS A 57 1.22 12.77 -14.36
C CYS A 57 0.79 13.92 -13.44
N LEU A 58 1.26 13.85 -12.21
CA LEU A 58 0.91 14.81 -11.16
C LEU A 58 1.59 16.15 -11.47
N ASP A 59 0.96 17.24 -11.03
CA ASP A 59 1.58 18.57 -11.06
C ASP A 59 2.69 18.71 -10.02
N ASP A 60 3.33 19.89 -9.92
CA ASP A 60 4.42 20.09 -8.97
C ASP A 60 3.93 19.90 -7.52
N HIS A 61 2.77 20.43 -7.14
CA HIS A 61 2.24 20.36 -5.78
C HIS A 61 1.95 18.92 -5.34
N ASN A 62 1.14 18.18 -6.11
CA ASN A 62 0.76 16.81 -5.79
C ASN A 62 1.98 15.88 -5.85
N SER A 63 2.95 16.17 -6.72
CA SER A 63 4.21 15.41 -6.77
C SER A 63 5.02 15.52 -5.48
N PHE A 64 5.11 16.71 -4.89
CA PHE A 64 5.82 16.91 -3.63
C PHE A 64 5.04 16.30 -2.46
N SER A 65 3.72 16.54 -2.39
CA SER A 65 2.85 15.97 -1.36
C SER A 65 2.92 14.43 -1.33
N LEU A 66 2.78 13.77 -2.49
CA LEU A 66 2.85 12.32 -2.58
C LEU A 66 4.22 11.78 -2.14
N LYS A 67 5.31 12.42 -2.56
CA LYS A 67 6.66 11.98 -2.17
C LYS A 67 6.89 12.08 -0.68
N GLU A 68 6.51 13.19 -0.06
CA GLU A 68 6.66 13.38 1.38
C GLU A 68 5.79 12.40 2.17
N ASN A 69 4.59 12.09 1.70
CA ASN A 69 3.73 11.08 2.32
C ASN A 69 4.29 9.67 2.16
N MET A 70 4.79 9.30 0.99
CA MET A 70 5.41 7.98 0.79
C MET A 70 6.62 7.75 1.71
N GLU A 71 7.51 8.74 1.84
CA GLU A 71 8.67 8.64 2.73
C GLU A 71 8.26 8.65 4.22
N HIS A 72 7.24 9.44 4.56
CA HIS A 72 6.66 9.44 5.91
C HIS A 72 6.12 8.05 6.28
N TRP A 73 5.19 7.50 5.49
CA TRP A 73 4.58 6.20 5.80
C TRP A 73 5.56 5.06 5.78
N LYS A 74 6.53 5.07 4.86
CA LYS A 74 7.62 4.09 4.86
C LYS A 74 8.40 4.08 6.18
N ARG A 75 8.71 5.27 6.71
CA ARG A 75 9.37 5.41 8.00
C ARG A 75 8.46 4.97 9.15
N GLU A 76 7.22 5.44 9.20
CA GLU A 76 6.30 5.09 10.29
C GLU A 76 6.01 3.58 10.35
N ILE A 77 5.85 2.92 9.21
CA ILE A 77 5.68 1.45 9.13
C ILE A 77 6.93 0.77 9.71
N LEU A 78 8.12 1.18 9.28
CA LEU A 78 9.37 0.59 9.73
C LEU A 78 9.62 0.81 11.23
N ASP A 79 9.35 2.00 11.74
CA ASP A 79 9.55 2.33 13.15
C ASP A 79 8.52 1.61 14.04
N SER A 80 7.28 1.46 13.57
CA SER A 80 6.24 0.71 14.28
C SER A 80 6.57 -0.77 14.43
N ILE A 81 7.01 -1.43 13.37
CA ILE A 81 7.38 -2.85 13.47
C ILE A 81 8.65 -3.05 14.32
N LYS A 82 9.59 -2.09 14.31
CA LYS A 82 10.73 -2.11 15.25
C LYS A 82 10.29 -1.97 16.70
N ALA A 83 9.25 -1.17 16.95
CA ALA A 83 8.67 -0.99 18.28
C ALA A 83 7.73 -2.13 18.73
N GLY A 84 7.69 -3.27 18.01
CA GLY A 84 6.87 -4.42 18.40
C GLY A 84 5.41 -4.35 17.94
N LYS A 85 5.03 -3.35 17.14
CA LYS A 85 3.65 -3.16 16.66
C LYS A 85 3.34 -4.07 15.47
N ASN A 86 2.05 -4.25 15.18
CA ASN A 86 1.59 -5.05 14.05
C ASN A 86 1.02 -4.16 12.96
N VAL A 87 1.55 -4.29 11.74
CA VAL A 87 1.07 -3.59 10.56
C VAL A 87 0.54 -4.61 9.55
N PHE A 88 -0.73 -4.46 9.20
CA PHE A 88 -1.39 -5.20 8.14
C PHE A 88 -1.47 -4.31 6.90
N PHE A 89 -0.68 -4.63 5.89
CA PHE A 89 -0.63 -3.89 4.64
C PHE A 89 -1.54 -4.56 3.62
N MET A 90 -2.62 -3.89 3.24
CA MET A 90 -3.61 -4.39 2.30
C MET A 90 -3.06 -4.29 0.88
N LEU A 91 -2.92 -5.43 0.20
CA LEU A 91 -2.32 -5.55 -1.13
C LEU A 91 -3.30 -5.09 -2.22
N ASN A 92 -3.53 -3.79 -2.27
CA ASN A 92 -4.32 -3.13 -3.31
C ASN A 92 -3.57 -3.12 -4.67
N ASN A 93 -4.16 -2.56 -5.72
CA ASN A 93 -3.48 -2.42 -7.00
C ASN A 93 -2.20 -1.57 -6.85
N GLU A 94 -1.15 -1.95 -7.57
CA GLU A 94 -0.02 -1.10 -7.83
C GLU A 94 -0.47 0.10 -8.69
N GLN A 95 -0.29 1.30 -8.15
CA GLN A 95 -0.59 2.56 -8.81
C GLN A 95 0.72 3.24 -9.18
N GLU A 96 1.08 3.21 -10.45
CA GLU A 96 2.27 3.89 -10.96
C GLU A 96 1.90 5.26 -11.56
N VAL A 97 2.60 6.29 -11.11
CA VAL A 97 2.38 7.68 -11.51
C VAL A 97 3.69 8.39 -11.85
N TYR A 98 3.63 9.45 -12.65
CA TYR A 98 4.74 10.34 -12.92
C TYR A 98 4.72 11.56 -12.02
N VAL A 99 5.83 11.81 -11.34
CA VAL A 99 6.02 12.91 -10.39
C VAL A 99 7.13 13.86 -10.85
N ALA A 100 7.01 15.14 -10.52
CA ALA A 100 8.02 16.16 -10.78
C ALA A 100 9.37 15.75 -10.20
N THR A 101 10.45 15.95 -10.95
CA THR A 101 11.82 15.83 -10.42
C THR A 101 12.33 17.12 -9.79
N GLY A 102 11.59 18.23 -9.91
CA GLY A 102 12.07 19.59 -9.61
C GLY A 102 12.92 20.21 -10.72
N LYS A 103 13.37 19.43 -11.71
CA LYS A 103 14.18 19.93 -12.83
C LYS A 103 13.29 20.46 -13.97
N LYS A 104 13.69 21.60 -14.52
CA LYS A 104 13.08 22.22 -15.71
C LYS A 104 14.18 22.52 -16.73
N SER A 105 13.94 22.21 -17.99
CA SER A 105 14.79 22.65 -19.11
C SER A 105 14.06 23.68 -19.94
N TYR A 106 14.83 24.53 -20.61
CA TYR A 106 14.31 25.65 -21.37
C TYR A 106 14.88 25.63 -22.78
N SER A 107 14.02 25.84 -23.78
CA SER A 107 14.43 25.99 -25.16
C SER A 107 13.76 27.20 -25.81
N GLY A 108 14.41 27.79 -26.82
CA GLY A 108 13.98 29.04 -27.45
C GLY A 108 14.43 30.29 -26.67
N THR A 109 14.18 31.47 -27.25
CA THR A 109 14.54 32.78 -26.69
C THR A 109 13.31 33.67 -26.55
N GLY A 110 13.32 34.57 -25.56
CA GLY A 110 12.29 35.59 -25.36
C GLY A 110 10.86 35.02 -25.24
N ARG A 111 9.94 35.55 -26.04
CA ARG A 111 8.50 35.22 -26.03
C ARG A 111 8.19 33.77 -26.43
N ASN A 112 9.13 33.07 -27.08
CA ASN A 112 8.98 31.68 -27.54
C ASN A 112 9.69 30.66 -26.64
N ARG A 113 10.01 31.02 -25.39
CA ARG A 113 10.65 30.10 -24.44
C ARG A 113 9.70 28.96 -24.07
N LYS A 114 10.02 27.74 -24.49
CA LYS A 114 9.33 26.52 -24.06
C LYS A 114 9.99 25.99 -22.78
N THR A 115 9.17 25.72 -21.76
CA THR A 115 9.63 25.10 -20.51
C THR A 115 9.24 23.62 -20.53
N THR A 116 10.24 22.75 -20.43
CA THR A 116 10.03 21.30 -20.30
C THR A 116 10.20 20.91 -18.85
N ARG A 117 9.14 20.37 -18.26
CA ARG A 117 9.15 19.81 -16.92
C ARG A 117 9.63 18.36 -16.96
N HIS A 118 10.63 18.01 -16.16
CA HIS A 118 11.13 16.64 -16.07
C HIS A 118 10.38 15.86 -14.99
N VAL A 119 9.88 14.69 -15.36
CA VAL A 119 9.15 13.77 -14.48
C VAL A 119 9.85 12.41 -14.40
N THR A 120 9.59 11.68 -13.32
CA THR A 120 10.06 10.32 -13.09
C THR A 120 8.90 9.47 -12.57
N SER A 121 8.91 8.16 -12.82
CA SER A 121 7.85 7.27 -12.33
C SER A 121 8.08 6.90 -10.86
N THR A 122 6.97 6.68 -10.16
CA THR A 122 6.95 6.16 -8.80
C THR A 122 5.68 5.34 -8.60
N SER A 123 5.61 4.57 -7.52
CA SER A 123 4.54 3.63 -7.24
C SER A 123 4.22 3.66 -5.75
N ASN A 124 2.96 3.47 -5.40
CA ASN A 124 2.51 3.38 -4.02
C ASN A 124 3.23 2.30 -3.20
N TYR A 125 3.68 1.22 -3.84
CA TYR A 125 4.46 0.18 -3.18
C TYR A 125 5.82 0.67 -2.64
N ARG A 126 6.26 1.90 -2.96
CA ARG A 126 7.42 2.53 -2.31
C ARG A 126 7.19 2.84 -0.82
N MET A 127 5.94 2.91 -0.36
CA MET A 127 5.61 3.01 1.06
C MET A 127 6.03 1.76 1.84
N LEU A 128 6.18 0.62 1.16
CA LEU A 128 6.59 -0.61 1.79
C LEU A 128 8.11 -0.60 2.07
N PRO A 129 8.57 -0.87 3.30
CA PRO A 129 10.01 -0.97 3.57
C PRO A 129 10.65 -2.16 2.85
N GLY A 130 11.77 -1.96 2.16
CA GLY A 130 12.48 -3.04 1.45
C GLY A 130 12.20 -3.07 -0.06
N GLU A 131 12.73 -4.09 -0.73
CA GLU A 131 12.65 -4.26 -2.18
C GLU A 131 11.66 -5.37 -2.53
N ILE A 132 10.39 -4.98 -2.68
CA ILE A 132 9.31 -5.90 -3.04
C ILE A 132 8.74 -5.41 -4.35
N LYS A 133 8.69 -6.31 -5.31
CA LYS A 133 8.07 -6.06 -6.59
C LYS A 133 6.64 -6.56 -6.54
N ALA A 134 5.71 -5.65 -6.75
CA ALA A 134 4.32 -5.97 -7.02
C ALA A 134 4.11 -6.04 -8.53
N THR A 135 3.12 -6.81 -8.98
CA THR A 135 2.68 -6.81 -10.37
C THR A 135 1.17 -7.00 -10.40
N ASN A 136 0.47 -6.03 -10.99
CA ASN A 136 -0.99 -6.04 -11.05
C ASN A 136 -1.54 -7.29 -11.73
N VAL A 137 -2.45 -7.97 -11.02
CA VAL A 137 -3.28 -9.06 -11.52
C VAL A 137 -4.47 -9.25 -10.58
N VAL A 138 -5.64 -9.60 -11.10
CA VAL A 138 -6.83 -9.76 -10.27
C VAL A 138 -7.29 -11.22 -10.24
N GLY A 139 -7.64 -11.72 -9.06
CA GLY A 139 -8.32 -12.99 -8.89
C GLY A 139 -8.65 -13.30 -7.43
N SER A 140 -9.34 -14.41 -7.18
CA SER A 140 -9.83 -14.76 -5.84
C SER A 140 -9.47 -16.18 -5.38
N ASN A 141 -8.93 -17.02 -6.27
CA ASN A 141 -8.65 -18.42 -5.95
C ASN A 141 -7.30 -18.56 -5.23
N MET A 142 -7.35 -18.48 -3.90
CA MET A 142 -6.19 -18.43 -3.00
C MET A 142 -6.26 -19.51 -1.92
N VAL A 143 -5.10 -19.86 -1.38
CA VAL A 143 -4.96 -20.80 -0.25
C VAL A 143 -3.91 -20.29 0.74
N LEU A 144 -4.09 -20.59 2.02
CA LEU A 144 -3.08 -20.36 3.04
C LEU A 144 -1.87 -21.28 2.81
N VAL A 145 -0.69 -20.75 3.08
CA VAL A 145 0.56 -21.51 3.08
C VAL A 145 0.83 -22.05 4.48
N GLY A 146 1.08 -23.36 4.60
CA GLY A 146 1.37 -24.03 5.86
C GLY A 146 0.13 -24.36 6.70
N LYS A 147 0.25 -25.37 7.57
CA LYS A 147 -0.85 -25.84 8.45
C LYS A 147 -1.05 -24.95 9.68
N ASP A 148 0.04 -24.41 10.22
CA ASP A 148 0.03 -23.52 11.41
C ASP A 148 0.15 -22.04 10.99
N ASN A 149 -0.72 -21.60 10.08
CA ASN A 149 -0.70 -20.24 9.59
C ASN A 149 -1.36 -19.30 10.60
N VAL A 150 -0.65 -18.24 11.03
CA VAL A 150 -1.13 -17.23 11.99
C VAL A 150 -2.42 -16.54 11.53
N LEU A 151 -2.69 -16.52 10.22
CA LEU A 151 -3.89 -15.94 9.64
C LEU A 151 -5.06 -16.91 9.54
N ALA A 152 -4.98 -18.14 10.05
CA ALA A 152 -6.08 -19.10 9.97
C ALA A 152 -7.44 -18.53 10.46
N PRO A 153 -7.51 -17.81 11.61
CA PRO A 153 -8.77 -17.17 12.04
C PRO A 153 -9.25 -16.09 11.07
N TYR A 154 -8.34 -15.22 10.61
CA TYR A 154 -8.63 -14.18 9.61
C TYR A 154 -9.17 -14.81 8.32
N TRP A 155 -8.51 -15.85 7.82
CA TRP A 155 -8.86 -16.50 6.56
C TRP A 155 -10.21 -17.21 6.63
N SER A 156 -10.53 -17.82 7.77
CA SER A 156 -11.84 -18.42 7.99
C SER A 156 -12.97 -17.39 7.95
N ALA A 157 -12.72 -16.16 8.42
CA ALA A 157 -13.71 -15.09 8.46
C ALA A 157 -13.82 -14.34 7.12
N LEU A 158 -12.67 -13.98 6.53
CA LEU A 158 -12.58 -12.98 5.45
C LEU A 158 -11.99 -13.53 4.16
N GLY A 159 -11.44 -14.76 4.15
CA GLY A 159 -10.78 -15.33 2.97
C GLY A 159 -11.69 -15.50 1.76
N LYS A 160 -13.01 -15.67 1.97
CA LYS A 160 -14.00 -15.78 0.88
C LYS A 160 -14.27 -14.46 0.16
N ILE A 161 -14.12 -13.33 0.86
CA ILE A 161 -14.35 -11.99 0.33
C ILE A 161 -13.05 -11.26 -0.04
N SER A 162 -11.90 -11.89 0.26
CA SER A 162 -10.59 -11.40 -0.11
C SER A 162 -10.29 -11.69 -1.58
N GLU A 163 -9.54 -10.79 -2.22
CA GLU A 163 -9.01 -10.97 -3.58
C GLU A 163 -7.54 -10.56 -3.64
N PHE A 164 -6.77 -11.22 -4.50
CA PHE A 164 -5.45 -10.72 -4.83
C PHE A 164 -5.56 -9.71 -5.98
N ARG A 165 -4.90 -8.56 -5.81
CA ARG A 165 -4.77 -7.50 -6.81
C ARG A 165 -3.34 -7.37 -7.36
N VAL A 166 -2.39 -8.06 -6.74
CA VAL A 166 -1.00 -8.13 -7.17
C VAL A 166 -0.40 -9.52 -6.94
N LEU A 167 0.61 -9.88 -7.75
CA LEU A 167 1.60 -10.90 -7.39
C LEU A 167 2.79 -10.23 -6.72
N LEU A 168 3.37 -10.91 -5.74
CA LEU A 168 4.57 -10.46 -5.04
C LEU A 168 5.80 -11.26 -5.48
N GLU A 169 6.89 -10.55 -5.73
CA GLU A 169 8.22 -11.08 -5.96
C GLU A 169 9.23 -10.36 -5.07
N GLY A 170 10.23 -11.07 -4.56
CA GLY A 170 11.33 -10.49 -3.78
C GLY A 170 12.18 -11.53 -3.08
N ASP A 171 13.43 -11.17 -2.80
CA ASP A 171 14.46 -12.11 -2.36
C ASP A 171 14.62 -12.11 -0.83
N GLY A 172 14.64 -13.31 -0.23
CA GLY A 172 15.15 -13.56 1.12
C GLY A 172 14.37 -13.00 2.33
N VAL A 173 13.45 -12.06 2.14
CA VAL A 173 12.68 -11.39 3.23
C VAL A 173 11.20 -11.78 3.22
N ILE A 174 10.69 -12.23 2.07
CA ILE A 174 9.29 -12.59 1.87
C ILE A 174 9.06 -14.03 2.33
N LYS A 175 8.34 -14.21 3.44
CA LYS A 175 7.79 -15.52 3.81
C LYS A 175 6.36 -15.64 3.29
N PRO A 176 6.06 -16.48 2.29
CA PRO A 176 4.69 -16.65 1.80
C PRO A 176 3.75 -17.14 2.91
N ILE A 177 2.58 -16.51 3.00
CA ILE A 177 1.49 -16.90 3.91
C ILE A 177 0.18 -17.13 3.15
N VAL A 178 0.04 -16.55 1.96
CA VAL A 178 -1.07 -16.80 1.03
C VAL A 178 -0.50 -16.94 -0.37
N GLN A 179 -0.97 -17.94 -1.10
CA GLN A 179 -0.61 -18.15 -2.50
C GLN A 179 -1.84 -18.40 -3.37
N THR A 180 -1.70 -18.25 -4.68
CA THR A 180 -2.70 -18.73 -5.63
C THR A 180 -2.88 -20.23 -5.48
N LYS A 181 -4.12 -20.72 -5.57
CA LYS A 181 -4.40 -22.18 -5.49
C LYS A 181 -3.69 -22.98 -6.59
N THR A 182 -3.45 -22.34 -7.73
CA THR A 182 -2.75 -22.90 -8.87
C THR A 182 -1.49 -22.07 -9.15
N GLY A 183 -0.35 -22.73 -9.34
CA GLY A 183 0.90 -22.09 -9.75
C GLY A 183 1.68 -21.40 -8.63
N ASP A 184 1.24 -21.56 -7.38
CA ASP A 184 1.96 -21.18 -6.15
C ASP A 184 2.53 -19.75 -6.18
N LYS A 185 1.79 -18.81 -6.79
CA LYS A 185 2.21 -17.40 -6.86
C LYS A 185 1.90 -16.72 -5.53
N ILE A 186 2.86 -15.96 -5.01
CA ILE A 186 2.74 -15.29 -3.72
C ILE A 186 1.77 -14.12 -3.86
N VAL A 187 0.71 -14.13 -3.05
CA VAL A 187 -0.32 -13.07 -3.00
C VAL A 187 -0.59 -12.58 -1.58
N GLY A 188 0.17 -13.09 -0.62
CA GLY A 188 0.23 -12.61 0.76
C GLY A 188 1.51 -13.11 1.41
N ALA A 189 2.16 -12.24 2.18
CA ALA A 189 3.48 -12.51 2.72
C ALA A 189 3.66 -11.93 4.13
N HIS A 190 4.49 -12.58 4.93
CA HIS A 190 5.02 -12.02 6.16
C HIS A 190 6.45 -11.54 5.88
N LEU A 191 6.67 -10.24 6.01
CA LEU A 191 8.00 -9.64 5.92
C LEU A 191 8.64 -9.56 7.30
N ARG A 192 9.81 -10.18 7.44
CA ARG A 192 10.57 -10.17 8.70
C ARG A 192 11.82 -9.32 8.56
N TYR A 193 11.94 -8.32 9.42
CA TYR A 193 13.12 -7.45 9.47
C TYR A 193 14.00 -7.86 10.64
N LYS A 194 15.31 -7.77 10.44
CA LYS A 194 16.26 -7.94 11.55
C LYS A 194 16.01 -6.83 12.58
N ASN A 195 16.02 -7.19 13.86
CA ASN A 195 15.80 -6.28 14.98
C ASN A 195 14.41 -5.59 14.97
N ALA A 196 13.40 -6.28 14.46
CA ALA A 196 12.01 -5.88 14.59
C ALA A 196 11.24 -6.98 15.33
N ASP A 197 10.64 -6.62 16.46
CA ASP A 197 9.83 -7.55 17.27
C ASP A 197 8.36 -7.59 16.83
N GLY A 198 7.96 -6.62 16.00
CA GLY A 198 6.64 -6.49 15.43
C GLY A 198 6.47 -7.32 14.15
N ASN A 199 5.29 -7.23 13.55
CA ASN A 199 4.94 -7.98 12.34
C ASN A 199 4.52 -7.03 11.22
N LEU A 200 5.03 -7.27 10.02
CA LEU A 200 4.51 -6.68 8.78
C LEU A 200 3.89 -7.79 7.93
N LEU A 201 2.57 -7.81 7.87
CA LEU A 201 1.80 -8.81 7.16
C LEU A 201 1.16 -8.16 5.93
N LEU A 202 1.50 -8.67 4.75
CA LEU A 202 0.90 -8.28 3.49
C LEU A 202 -0.28 -9.20 3.21
N LEU A 203 -1.48 -8.63 3.20
CA LEU A 203 -2.72 -9.39 3.09
C LEU A 203 -3.39 -9.13 1.73
N PRO A 204 -4.01 -10.15 1.11
CA PRO A 204 -4.92 -9.92 -0.01
C PRO A 204 -5.97 -8.85 0.34
N TYR A 205 -6.36 -8.07 -0.66
CA TYR A 205 -7.24 -6.92 -0.48
C TYR A 205 -8.68 -7.36 -0.19
N ILE A 206 -9.39 -6.56 0.61
CA ILE A 206 -10.84 -6.69 0.82
C ILE A 206 -11.49 -5.37 0.44
N ASP A 207 -12.58 -5.43 -0.32
CA ASP A 207 -13.35 -4.27 -0.74
C ASP A 207 -14.69 -4.29 0.00
N PHE A 208 -14.71 -3.76 1.23
CA PHE A 208 -15.88 -3.83 2.09
C PHE A 208 -17.09 -3.11 1.50
N GLU A 209 -16.90 -1.99 0.79
CA GLU A 209 -17.98 -1.29 0.10
C GLU A 209 -18.62 -2.14 -1.01
N ARG A 210 -17.79 -2.84 -1.79
CA ARG A 210 -18.29 -3.73 -2.84
C ARG A 210 -19.04 -4.92 -2.25
N GLU A 211 -18.56 -5.48 -1.15
CA GLU A 211 -19.26 -6.58 -0.48
C GLU A 211 -20.58 -6.12 0.17
N ALA A 212 -20.61 -4.94 0.81
CA ALA A 212 -21.85 -4.37 1.34
C ALA A 212 -22.91 -4.18 0.24
N ARG A 213 -22.50 -3.69 -0.95
CA ARG A 213 -23.38 -3.57 -2.13
C ARG A 213 -23.86 -4.90 -2.70
N ARG A 214 -23.19 -6.02 -2.43
CA ARG A 214 -23.63 -7.36 -2.87
C ARG A 214 -24.66 -7.98 -1.93
N LEU A 215 -24.71 -7.51 -0.68
CA LEU A 215 -25.59 -8.04 0.37
C LEU A 215 -26.90 -7.26 0.51
N GLY A 216 -26.97 -6.03 -0.02
CA GLY A 216 -28.19 -5.22 -0.13
C GLY A 216 -28.92 -5.43 -1.45
#